data_AF-A0A3A5V802-F1
#
_entry.id   AF-A0A3A5V802-F1
#
_cell.length_a   1.000
_cell.length_b   1.000
_cell.length_c   1.000
_cell.angle_alpha   90.00
_cell.angle_beta   90.00
_cell.angle_gamma   90.00
#
_symmetry.space_group_name_H-M   'P 1'
#
loop_
_entity.id
_entity.type
_entity.pdbx_description
1 polymer ?
#
loop_
_entity_poly.entity_id
_entity_poly.type
_entity_poly.pdbx_seq_one_letter_code
_entity_poly.pdbx_strand_id
1 'polypeptide(L)' 'MSVRVYWDRTPVSVHSDSREDLAGLIMHLRNVHNLRKRSIIMDDREEGGFLFFIYQACDPRWIGEFFE' A
#
# COMPACT_ATOMS: atom_id res chain seq x y z
N MET A 1 2.38 -13.48 -2.85
CA MET A 1 2.16 -12.03 -2.72
C MET A 1 0.69 -11.76 -2.89
N SER A 2 -0.02 -11.44 -1.81
CA SER A 2 -1.43 -11.04 -1.88
C SER A 2 -1.55 -9.70 -1.17
N VAL A 3 -1.71 -8.63 -1.94
CA VAL A 3 -2.00 -7.31 -1.38
C VAL A 3 -3.50 -7.05 -1.49
N ARG A 4 -4.12 -6.69 -0.37
CA ARG A 4 -5.52 -6.26 -0.30
C ARG A 4 -5.57 -4.74 -0.18
N VAL A 5 -6.47 -4.09 -0.90
CA VAL A 5 -6.61 -2.63 -0.89
C VAL A 5 -8.06 -2.26 -0.60
N TYR A 6 -8.25 -1.45 0.45
CA TYR A 6 -9.56 -0.91 0.82
C TYR A 6 -9.72 0.52 0.28
N TRP A 7 -10.29 0.61 -0.91
CA TRP A 7 -10.52 1.87 -1.64
C TRP A 7 -11.64 2.74 -1.07
N ASP A 8 -12.55 2.13 -0.30
CA ASP A 8 -13.70 2.76 0.34
C ASP A 8 -13.33 3.52 1.62
N ARG A 9 -12.11 3.35 2.13
CA ARG A 9 -11.61 4.03 3.33
C ARG A 9 -10.88 5.32 2.97
N THR A 10 -11.03 6.35 3.80
CA THR A 10 -10.22 7.58 3.71
C THR A 10 -9.47 7.79 5.02
N PRO A 11 -8.12 7.65 5.04
CA PRO A 11 -7.24 7.32 3.91
C PRO A 11 -7.39 5.86 3.42
N VAL A 12 -7.03 5.61 2.15
CA VAL A 12 -7.00 4.25 1.57
C VAL A 12 -5.98 3.42 2.35
N SER A 13 -6.35 2.19 2.72
CA SER A 13 -5.46 1.27 3.41
C SER A 13 -5.06 0.09 2.52
N VAL A 14 -3.80 -0.30 2.62
CA VAL A 14 -3.18 -1.37 1.84
C VAL A 14 -2.60 -2.39 2.80
N HIS A 15 -2.97 -3.66 2.64
CA HIS A 15 -2.73 -4.73 3.60
C HIS A 15 -1.99 -5.90 2.92
N SER A 16 -1.10 -6.55 3.66
CA SER A 16 -0.40 -7.77 3.24
C SER A 16 0.11 -8.55 4.45
N ASP A 17 0.25 -9.86 4.30
CA ASP A 17 0.92 -10.71 5.30
C ASP A 17 2.46 -10.51 5.26
N SER A 18 2.99 -9.93 4.18
CA SER A 18 4.41 -9.67 3.97
C SER A 18 4.73 -8.19 4.08
N ARG A 19 5.54 -7.84 5.08
CA ARG A 19 6.08 -6.48 5.25
C ARG A 19 6.95 -6.04 4.07
N GLU A 20 7.66 -6.99 3.46
CA GLU A 20 8.54 -6.76 2.32
C GLU A 20 7.74 -6.36 1.07
N ASP A 21 6.60 -7.00 0.84
CA ASP A 21 5.69 -6.67 -0.28
C ASP A 21 5.21 -5.22 -0.16
N LEU A 22 4.81 -4.80 1.04
CA LEU A 22 4.37 -3.42 1.30
C LEU A 22 5.50 -2.42 1.14
N ALA A 23 6.72 -2.76 1.56
CA ALA A 23 7.87 -1.90 1.39
C ALA A 23 8.22 -1.72 -0.09
N GLY A 24 8.20 -2.81 -0.87
CA GLY A 24 8.38 -2.79 -2.32
C GLY A 24 7.33 -1.94 -3.02
N LEU A 25 6.06 -2.10 -2.66
CA LEU A 25 4.96 -1.30 -3.22
C LEU A 25 5.11 0.19 -2.88
N ILE A 26 5.44 0.54 -1.63
CA ILE A 26 5.71 1.95 -1.25
C ILE A 26 6.85 2.53 -2.11
N MET A 27 7.92 1.77 -2.33
CA MET A 27 9.03 2.20 -3.18
C MET A 27 8.62 2.38 -4.63
N HIS A 28 7.85 1.45 -5.19
CA HIS A 28 7.32 1.55 -6.56
C HIS A 28 6.44 2.80 -6.73
N LEU A 29 5.44 2.98 -5.87
CA LEU A 29 4.55 4.15 -5.90
C LEU A 29 5.32 5.47 -5.73
N ARG A 30 6.35 5.48 -4.90
CA ARG A 30 7.20 6.66 -4.70
C ARG A 30 8.05 6.98 -5.94
N ASN A 31 8.68 5.98 -6.53
CA ASN A 31 9.68 6.17 -7.58
C ASN A 31 9.05 6.34 -8.97
N VAL A 32 7.96 5.64 -9.26
CA VAL A 32 7.28 5.66 -10.56
C VAL A 32 6.19 6.75 -10.58
N HIS A 33 5.38 6.82 -9.53
CA HIS A 33 4.18 7.66 -9.49
C HIS A 33 4.30 8.87 -8.55
N ASN A 34 5.51 9.13 -8.03
CA ASN A 34 5.84 10.27 -7.19
C ASN A 34 4.97 10.38 -5.91
N LEU A 35 4.54 9.25 -5.35
CA LEU A 35 3.77 9.19 -4.11
C LEU A 35 4.69 9.42 -2.89
N ARG A 36 4.88 10.69 -2.50
CA ARG A 36 5.90 11.11 -1.52
C ARG A 36 5.43 11.22 -0.07
N LYS A 37 4.12 11.22 0.20
CA LYS A 37 3.65 11.26 1.59
C LYS A 37 4.19 10.05 2.35
N ARG A 38 4.60 10.26 3.60
CA ARG A 38 5.28 9.25 4.43
C ARG A 38 4.34 8.09 4.77
N SER A 39 4.25 7.11 3.87
CA SER A 39 3.62 5.83 4.17
C SER A 39 4.49 5.07 5.18
N ILE A 40 3.87 4.64 6.28
CA ILE A 40 4.54 3.90 7.36
C ILE A 40 3.85 2.55 7.43
N ILE A 41 4.63 1.48 7.37
CA ILE A 41 4.13 0.12 7.56
C ILE A 41 4.01 -0.16 9.05
N MET A 42 2.85 -0.64 9.48
CA MET A 42 2.54 -1.01 10.85
C MET A 42 1.82 -2.36 10.90
N ASP A 43 1.77 -2.99 12.08
CA ASP A 43 1.05 -4.23 12.27
C ASP A 43 -0.46 -3.99 12.13
N ASP A 44 -1.12 -4.86 11.36
CA ASP A 44 -2.57 -4.87 11.26
C ASP A 44 -3.16 -5.62 12.45
N ARG A 45 -3.86 -4.89 13.31
CA ARG A 45 -4.45 -5.42 14.55
C ARG A 45 -5.84 -6.02 14.34
N GLU A 46 -6.47 -5.77 13.20
CA GLU A 46 -7.83 -6.23 12.90
C GLU A 46 -7.80 -7.54 12.10
N GLU A 47 -6.99 -7.60 11.04
CA GLU A 47 -6.93 -8.76 10.14
C GLU A 47 -5.65 -9.59 10.33
N GLY A 48 -4.67 -9.08 11.07
CA GLY A 48 -3.33 -9.66 11.15
C GLY A 48 -2.47 -9.29 9.94
N GLY A 49 -1.16 -9.51 10.07
CA GLY A 49 -0.18 -9.08 9.06
C GLY A 49 0.19 -7.61 9.23
N PHE A 50 0.31 -6.90 8.10
CA PHE A 50 0.79 -5.53 8.05
C PHE A 50 -0.07 -4.65 7.16
N LEU A 51 -0.09 -3.36 7.43
CA LEU A 51 -0.74 -2.37 6.58
C LEU A 51 0.04 -1.06 6.48
N PHE A 52 -0.27 -0.27 5.46
CA PHE A 52 0.04 1.16 5.42
C PHE A 52 -1.14 1.95 4.82
N PHE A 53 -1.10 3.27 5.03
CA PHE A 53 -2.12 4.18 4.50
C PHE A 53 -1.59 5.05 3.36
N ILE A 54 -2.45 5.33 2.39
CA ILE A 54 -2.24 6.28 1.29
C ILE A 54 -3.08 7.53 1.55
N TYR A 55 -2.40 8.65 1.80
CA TYR A 55 -3.01 9.92 2.22
C TYR A 55 -3.27 10.90 1.07
N GLN A 56 -3.20 10.45 -0.18
CA GLN A 56 -3.40 11.28 -1.37
C GLN A 56 -4.08 10.47 -2.47
N ALA A 57 -4.51 11.15 -3.54
CA ALA A 57 -5.06 10.47 -4.71
C ALA A 57 -4.07 9.42 -5.24
N CYS A 58 -4.57 8.21 -5.45
CA CYS A 58 -3.82 7.08 -5.98
C CYS A 58 -4.71 6.37 -6.99
N ASP A 59 -4.17 6.15 -8.18
CA ASP A 59 -4.85 5.37 -9.21
C ASP A 59 -4.70 3.87 -8.89
N PRO A 60 -5.79 3.08 -8.85
CA PRO A 60 -5.71 1.64 -8.61
C PRO A 60 -4.78 0.89 -9.55
N ARG A 61 -4.60 1.38 -10.78
CA ARG A 61 -3.71 0.77 -11.78
C ARG A 61 -2.25 0.77 -11.33
N TRP A 62 -1.81 1.78 -10.58
CA TRP A 62 -0.44 1.87 -10.08
C TRP A 62 -0.09 0.76 -9.10
N ILE A 63 -1.07 0.22 -8.38
CA ILE A 63 -0.87 -0.93 -7.51
C ILE A 63 -0.79 -2.21 -8.35
N GLY A 64 -1.65 -2.33 -9.39
CA GLY A 64 -1.61 -3.45 -10.33
C GLY A 64 -0.27 -3.58 -11.05
N GLU A 65 0.29 -2.47 -11.53
CA GLU A 65 1.59 -2.40 -12.22
C GLU A 65 2.77 -2.99 -11.41
N PHE A 66 2.68 -3.01 -10.08
CA PHE A 66 3.72 -3.59 -9.23
C PHE A 66 3.70 -5.13 -9.24
N PHE A 67 2.57 -5.75 -9.59
CA PHE A 67 2.39 -7.20 -9.58
C PHE A 67 2.43 -7.85 -10.98
N GLU A 68 2.58 -7.05 -12.04
CA GLU A 68 2.86 -7.51 -13.40
C GLU A 68 4.35 -7.83 -13.58
#